data_AF-A0A7G1IRK9-F1
#
_entry.id   AF-A0A7G1IRK9-F1
#
_cell.length_a   1.000
_cell.length_b   1.000
_cell.length_c   1.000
_cell.angle_alpha   90.00
_cell.angle_beta   90.00
_cell.angle_gamma   90.00
#
_symmetry.space_group_name_H-M   'P 1'
#
loop_
_entity.id
_entity.type
_entity.pdbx_description
1 polymer ?
#
loop_
_entity_poly.entity_id
_entity_poly.type
_entity_poly.pdbx_seq_one_letter_code
_entity_poly.pdbx_strand_id
1 'polypeptide(L)'
;MALGAAVAAVAVRLDVGLQGVCLYMSEDVVTGPPANLVVGVVKAMRPRQWVKNVLVLAAPLAAAGRGVRYDYAEVLTKVSVAFVVFSLAASAIYLINDVRDVEADREHPTKRFRPIAAGVVPEWLAYAVAAVLGWPRWPLPGG
;
A
#
# COMPACT_ATOMS: atom_id res chain seq x y z
N MET A 1 6.26 -15.04 -14.65
CA MET A 1 4.81 -14.73 -14.64
C MET A 1 4.14 -15.05 -13.29
N ALA A 2 4.37 -16.23 -12.68
CA ALA A 2 3.67 -16.60 -11.44
C ALA A 2 4.22 -15.96 -10.14
N LEU A 3 5.52 -15.65 -10.07
CA LEU A 3 6.15 -15.18 -8.81
C LEU A 3 5.67 -13.77 -8.39
N GLY A 4 5.55 -12.82 -9.32
CA GLY A 4 5.16 -11.43 -9.00
C GLY A 4 3.71 -11.31 -8.51
N ALA A 5 2.78 -12.00 -9.16
CA ALA A 5 1.38 -12.05 -8.75
C ALA A 5 1.19 -12.81 -7.43
N ALA A 6 1.96 -13.89 -7.20
CA ALA A 6 1.93 -14.64 -5.95
C ALA A 6 2.50 -13.83 -4.78
N VAL A 7 3.58 -13.08 -4.96
CA VAL A 7 4.12 -12.23 -3.88
C VAL A 7 3.19 -11.03 -3.61
N ALA A 8 2.56 -10.44 -4.63
CA ALA A 8 1.51 -9.44 -4.44
C ALA A 8 0.32 -10.03 -3.65
N ALA A 9 -0.17 -11.23 -4.02
CA ALA A 9 -1.24 -11.90 -3.29
C ALA A 9 -0.85 -12.29 -1.86
N VAL A 10 0.40 -12.70 -1.61
CA VAL A 10 0.92 -13.01 -0.27
C VAL A 10 1.10 -11.75 0.56
N ALA A 11 1.60 -10.65 -0.01
CA ALA A 11 1.70 -9.36 0.67
C ALA A 11 0.32 -8.82 1.05
N VAL A 12 -0.67 -8.95 0.16
CA VAL A 12 -2.07 -8.60 0.42
C VAL A 12 -2.68 -9.49 1.50
N ARG A 13 -2.38 -10.79 1.50
CA ARG A 13 -2.92 -11.74 2.49
C ARG A 13 -2.24 -11.59 3.86
N LEU A 14 -0.96 -11.21 3.88
CA LEU A 14 -0.25 -10.84 5.10
C LEU A 14 -0.75 -9.50 5.64
N ASP A 15 -1.05 -8.51 4.77
CA ASP A 15 -1.60 -7.24 5.22
C ASP A 15 -3.01 -7.40 5.83
N VAL A 16 -3.89 -8.20 5.21
CA VAL A 16 -5.19 -8.55 5.80
C VAL A 16 -5.02 -9.32 7.13
N GLY A 17 -4.06 -10.25 7.21
CA GLY A 17 -3.74 -10.96 8.45
C GLY A 17 -3.17 -10.05 9.55
N LEU A 18 -2.36 -9.05 9.19
CA LEU A 18 -1.79 -8.04 10.09
C LEU A 18 -2.77 -6.92 10.43
N GLN A 19 -3.78 -6.64 9.62
CA GLN A 19 -4.87 -5.72 9.96
C GLN A 19 -5.66 -6.22 11.17
N GLY A 20 -5.86 -7.53 11.29
CA GLY A 20 -6.45 -8.13 12.50
C GLY A 20 -5.64 -7.92 13.77
N VAL A 21 -4.31 -7.89 13.68
CA VAL A 21 -3.39 -7.66 14.82
C VAL A 21 -3.19 -6.15 15.10
N CYS A 22 -3.24 -5.31 14.07
CA CYS A 22 -2.91 -3.88 14.13
C CYS A 22 -4.13 -2.97 14.34
N LEU A 23 -5.36 -3.47 14.13
CA LEU A 23 -6.59 -2.84 14.63
C LEU A 23 -6.51 -2.55 16.13
N TYR A 24 -5.70 -3.30 16.88
CA TYR A 24 -5.45 -3.07 18.29
C TYR A 24 -4.38 -1.99 18.59
N MET A 25 -3.57 -1.56 17.61
CA MET A 25 -2.43 -0.66 17.84
C MET A 25 -2.49 0.70 17.11
N SER A 26 -3.45 0.97 16.22
CA SER A 26 -3.51 2.26 15.50
C SER A 26 -4.91 2.82 15.23
N GLU A 27 -5.80 2.82 16.22
CA GLU A 27 -6.85 3.85 16.22
C GLU A 27 -6.20 5.20 16.52
N ASP A 28 -5.54 5.76 15.50
CA ASP A 28 -5.21 7.18 15.48
C ASP A 28 -6.56 7.89 15.60
N VAL A 29 -6.82 8.55 16.74
CA VAL A 29 -7.96 9.44 16.93
C VAL A 29 -7.74 10.62 15.98
N VAL A 30 -8.12 10.45 14.71
CA VAL A 30 -8.10 11.53 13.74
C VAL A 30 -9.20 12.49 14.16
N THR A 31 -8.82 13.69 14.56
CA THR A 31 -9.74 14.68 15.13
C THR A 31 -10.43 15.56 14.08
N GLY A 32 -10.12 15.38 12.79
CA GLY A 32 -10.72 16.17 11.72
C GLY A 32 -10.33 15.74 10.30
N PRO A 33 -11.10 16.17 9.28
CA PRO A 33 -10.87 15.85 7.89
C PRO A 33 -9.56 16.50 7.37
N PRO A 34 -8.96 15.96 6.28
CA PRO A 34 -7.79 16.58 5.67
C PRO A 34 -8.08 18.00 5.16
N ALA A 35 -7.08 18.88 5.26
CA ALA A 35 -7.23 20.30 4.93
C ALA A 35 -7.47 20.59 3.44
N ASN A 36 -7.02 19.71 2.55
CA ASN A 36 -7.20 19.86 1.10
C ASN A 36 -7.10 18.50 0.38
N LEU A 37 -7.44 18.51 -0.92
CA LEU A 37 -7.46 17.32 -1.77
C LEU A 37 -6.10 16.61 -1.83
N VAL A 38 -5.01 17.34 -2.01
CA VAL A 38 -3.65 16.76 -2.12
C VAL A 38 -3.28 16.00 -0.86
N VAL A 39 -3.48 16.63 0.30
CA VAL A 39 -3.27 16.00 1.62
C VAL A 39 -4.21 14.80 1.80
N GLY A 40 -5.45 14.90 1.30
CA GLY A 40 -6.41 13.81 1.28
C GLY A 40 -5.91 12.60 0.48
N VAL A 41 -5.42 12.80 -0.74
CA VAL A 41 -4.88 11.72 -1.59
C VAL A 41 -3.65 11.09 -0.94
N VAL A 42 -2.71 11.89 -0.43
CA VAL A 42 -1.51 11.36 0.26
C VAL A 42 -1.90 10.54 1.50
N LYS A 43 -2.87 11.02 2.30
CA LYS A 43 -3.37 10.24 3.45
C LYS A 43 -4.09 8.96 3.00
N ALA A 44 -4.86 9.01 1.92
CA ALA A 44 -5.58 7.85 1.37
C ALA A 44 -4.63 6.79 0.80
N MET A 45 -3.42 7.16 0.37
CA MET A 45 -2.36 6.20 0.01
C MET A 45 -1.75 5.48 1.22
N ARG A 46 -2.04 5.92 2.45
CA ARG A 46 -1.62 5.32 3.72
C ARG A 46 -0.11 5.04 3.82
N PRO A 47 0.78 6.04 3.61
CA PRO A 47 2.23 5.84 3.63
C PRO A 47 2.77 5.30 4.96
N ARG A 48 2.07 5.54 6.08
CA ARG A 48 2.40 4.94 7.39
C ARG A 48 2.33 3.41 7.37
N GLN A 49 1.47 2.83 6.54
CA GLN A 49 1.31 1.37 6.43
C GLN A 49 2.39 0.73 5.56
N TRP A 50 3.14 1.50 4.77
CA TRP A 50 4.26 0.99 3.97
C TRP A 50 5.35 0.35 4.81
N VAL A 51 5.48 0.70 6.09
CA VAL A 51 6.42 0.04 7.01
C VAL A 51 6.17 -1.46 7.13
N LYS A 52 4.94 -1.94 6.90
CA LYS A 52 4.62 -3.38 6.87
C LYS A 52 5.25 -4.08 5.66
N ASN A 53 5.55 -3.34 4.59
CA ASN A 53 6.21 -3.86 3.39
C ASN A 53 7.72 -4.08 3.58
N VAL A 54 8.26 -3.82 4.77
CA VAL A 54 9.65 -4.16 5.15
C VAL A 54 9.93 -5.66 5.00
N LEU A 55 8.92 -6.53 4.96
CA LEU A 55 9.08 -7.95 4.63
C LEU A 55 9.71 -8.19 3.24
N VAL A 56 9.64 -7.22 2.32
CA VAL A 56 10.36 -7.27 1.03
C VAL A 56 11.89 -7.36 1.24
N LEU A 57 12.41 -6.88 2.39
CA LEU A 57 13.82 -7.02 2.77
C LEU A 57 14.21 -8.47 3.16
N ALA A 58 13.23 -9.34 3.47
CA ALA A 58 13.51 -10.69 3.96
C ALA A 58 14.17 -11.59 2.91
N ALA A 59 13.80 -11.44 1.63
CA ALA A 59 14.35 -12.26 0.55
C ALA A 59 15.86 -12.00 0.29
N PRO A 60 16.33 -10.74 0.17
CA PRO A 60 17.77 -10.45 0.10
C PRO A 60 18.54 -10.89 1.35
N LEU A 61 17.99 -10.66 2.56
CA LEU A 61 18.63 -11.08 3.80
C LEU A 61 18.80 -12.61 3.88
N ALA A 62 17.79 -13.38 3.47
CA ALA A 62 17.87 -14.84 3.44
C ALA A 62 18.89 -15.36 2.42
N ALA A 63 19.18 -14.59 1.37
CA ALA A 63 20.13 -14.94 0.33
C ALA A 63 21.58 -14.48 0.65
N ALA A 64 21.76 -13.56 1.61
CA ALA A 64 23.06 -13.02 2.02
C ALA A 64 24.04 -14.06 2.60
N GLY A 65 23.53 -15.19 3.12
CA GLY A 65 24.35 -16.23 3.76
C GLY A 65 24.88 -17.34 2.84
N ARG A 66 24.57 -17.34 1.53
CA ARG A 66 24.87 -18.47 0.63
C ARG A 66 26.12 -18.32 -0.24
N GLY A 67 27.07 -17.45 0.13
CA GLY A 67 28.34 -17.28 -0.61
C GLY A 67 28.21 -16.50 -1.93
N VAL A 68 27.10 -15.80 -2.14
CA VAL A 68 26.90 -14.91 -3.28
C VAL A 68 27.63 -13.59 -3.01
N ARG A 69 28.54 -13.18 -3.89
CA ARG A 69 29.11 -11.83 -3.87
C ARG A 69 28.03 -10.85 -4.35
N TYR A 70 27.49 -10.08 -3.42
CA TYR A 70 26.53 -9.03 -3.74
C TYR A 70 27.26 -7.73 -4.04
N ASP A 71 26.90 -7.10 -5.15
CA ASP A 71 27.06 -5.65 -5.26
C ASP A 71 25.98 -5.01 -4.38
N TYR A 72 26.40 -4.41 -3.26
CA TYR A 72 25.52 -3.78 -2.30
C TYR A 72 24.68 -2.64 -2.94
N ALA A 73 25.20 -1.95 -3.95
CA ALA A 73 24.48 -0.89 -4.66
C ALA A 73 23.35 -1.47 -5.53
N GLU A 74 23.62 -2.59 -6.20
CA GLU A 74 22.62 -3.29 -7.02
C GLU A 74 21.51 -3.90 -6.14
N VAL A 75 21.88 -4.53 -5.02
CA VAL A 75 20.91 -5.07 -4.07
C VAL A 75 20.04 -3.95 -3.49
N LEU A 76 20.65 -2.85 -3.04
CA LEU A 76 19.91 -1.72 -2.51
C LEU A 76 18.91 -1.18 -3.55
N THR A 77 19.34 -1.02 -4.80
CA THR A 77 18.48 -0.55 -5.89
C THR A 77 17.28 -1.48 -6.11
N LYS A 78 17.53 -2.79 -6.26
CA LYS A 78 16.46 -3.79 -6.47
C LYS A 78 15.47 -3.83 -5.32
N VAL A 79 15.99 -3.73 -4.10
CA VAL A 79 15.18 -3.74 -2.87
C VAL A 79 14.34 -2.48 -2.74
N SER A 80 14.91 -1.30 -3.00
CA SER A 80 14.17 -0.03 -3.00
C SER A 80 13.07 -0.03 -4.05
N VAL A 81 13.36 -0.50 -5.27
CA VAL A 81 12.35 -0.62 -6.34
C VAL A 81 11.24 -1.57 -5.92
N ALA A 82 11.58 -2.75 -5.39
CA ALA A 82 10.58 -3.71 -4.92
C ALA A 82 9.72 -3.10 -3.80
N PHE A 83 10.32 -2.47 -2.79
CA PHE A 83 9.60 -1.80 -1.70
C PHE A 83 8.61 -0.75 -2.22
N VAL A 84 9.02 0.09 -3.17
CA VAL A 84 8.14 1.10 -3.77
C VAL A 84 6.99 0.44 -4.53
N VAL A 85 7.28 -0.57 -5.36
CA VAL A 85 6.23 -1.27 -6.13
C VAL A 85 5.22 -1.95 -5.20
N PHE A 86 5.67 -2.63 -4.15
CA PHE A 86 4.77 -3.23 -3.14
C PHE A 86 3.95 -2.18 -2.40
N SER A 87 4.55 -1.04 -2.10
CA SER A 87 3.87 0.06 -1.41
C SER A 87 2.79 0.70 -2.27
N LEU A 88 3.06 0.94 -3.56
CA LEU A 88 2.06 1.46 -4.49
C LEU A 88 0.93 0.47 -4.75
N ALA A 89 1.24 -0.83 -4.88
CA ALA A 89 0.23 -1.87 -5.02
C ALA A 89 -0.68 -1.97 -3.78
N ALA A 90 -0.10 -1.89 -2.57
CA ALA A 90 -0.88 -1.84 -1.33
C ALA A 90 -1.77 -0.58 -1.27
N SER A 91 -1.24 0.59 -1.65
CA SER A 91 -2.02 1.84 -1.72
C SER A 91 -3.21 1.74 -2.67
N ALA A 92 -3.08 1.08 -3.82
CA ALA A 92 -4.21 0.86 -4.74
C ALA A 92 -5.35 0.06 -4.07
N ILE A 93 -5.00 -0.97 -3.30
CA ILE A 93 -5.96 -1.82 -2.61
C ILE A 93 -6.64 -1.06 -1.46
N TYR A 94 -5.87 -0.26 -0.70
CA TYR A 94 -6.46 0.58 0.34
C TYR A 94 -7.43 1.62 -0.21
N LEU A 95 -7.13 2.22 -1.37
CA LEU A 95 -8.05 3.14 -2.02
C LEU A 95 -9.37 2.45 -2.39
N ILE A 96 -9.31 1.24 -2.95
CA ILE A 96 -10.51 0.46 -3.28
C ILE A 96 -11.30 0.12 -2.02
N ASN A 97 -10.63 -0.32 -0.96
CA ASN A 97 -11.29 -0.65 0.30
C ASN A 97 -11.93 0.58 0.96
N ASP A 98 -11.22 1.72 0.97
CA ASP A 98 -11.72 2.96 1.55
C ASP A 98 -12.95 3.50 0.80
N VAL A 99 -13.07 3.24 -0.51
CA VAL A 99 -14.32 3.52 -1.26
C VAL A 99 -15.41 2.52 -0.90
N ARG A 100 -15.11 1.22 -0.81
CA ARG A 100 -16.12 0.20 -0.50
C ARG A 100 -16.70 0.33 0.92
N ASP A 101 -15.89 0.80 1.85
CA ASP A 101 -16.26 0.97 3.26
C ASP A 101 -16.76 2.39 3.55
N VAL A 102 -16.94 3.25 2.53
CA VAL A 102 -17.17 4.70 2.71
C VAL A 102 -18.43 5.00 3.50
N GLU A 103 -19.55 4.31 3.25
CA GLU A 103 -20.80 4.47 4.02
C GLU A 103 -20.59 4.09 5.49
N ALA A 104 -19.96 2.94 5.75
CA ALA A 104 -19.72 2.47 7.11
C ALA A 104 -18.72 3.38 7.86
N ASP A 105 -17.71 3.90 7.17
CA ASP A 105 -16.74 4.82 7.74
C ASP A 105 -17.37 6.17 8.10
N ARG A 106 -18.35 6.67 7.33
CA ARG A 106 -19.09 7.92 7.63
C ARG A 106 -19.83 7.86 8.96
N GLU A 107 -20.32 6.70 9.35
CA GLU A 107 -21.06 6.47 10.61
C GLU A 107 -20.12 6.24 11.82
N HIS A 108 -18.85 5.94 11.58
CA HIS A 108 -17.90 5.65 12.65
C HIS A 108 -17.44 6.92 13.39
N PRO A 109 -17.30 6.90 14.74
CA PRO A 109 -16.85 8.07 15.51
C PRO A 109 -15.51 8.66 15.05
N THR A 110 -14.57 7.80 14.66
CA THR A 110 -13.19 8.17 14.26
C THR A 110 -12.90 7.98 12.76
N LYS A 111 -13.50 6.99 12.08
CA LYS A 111 -13.19 6.69 10.65
C LYS A 111 -13.89 7.63 9.68
N ARG A 112 -14.89 8.39 10.14
CA ARG A 112 -15.58 9.43 9.34
C ARG A 112 -14.66 10.53 8.81
N PHE A 113 -13.47 10.67 9.39
CA PHE A 113 -12.46 11.65 8.96
C PHE A 113 -11.48 11.10 7.92
N ARG A 114 -11.64 9.84 7.49
CA ARG A 114 -10.88 9.31 6.35
C ARG A 114 -11.13 10.18 5.12
N PRO A 115 -10.13 10.39 4.24
CA PRO A 115 -10.24 11.35 3.14
C PRO A 115 -11.45 11.14 2.22
N ILE A 116 -11.82 9.88 1.98
CA ILE A 116 -12.96 9.50 1.12
C ILE A 116 -14.28 9.64 1.89
N ALA A 117 -14.36 9.10 3.12
CA ALA A 117 -15.54 9.21 3.98
C ALA A 117 -15.91 10.67 4.29
N ALA A 118 -14.90 11.52 4.50
CA ALA A 118 -15.06 12.96 4.72
C ALA A 118 -15.40 13.76 3.47
N GLY A 119 -15.43 13.14 2.28
CA GLY A 119 -15.73 13.80 1.01
C GLY A 119 -14.61 14.70 0.47
N VAL A 120 -13.42 14.71 1.08
CA VAL A 120 -12.27 15.50 0.61
C VAL A 120 -11.68 14.91 -0.67
N VAL A 121 -11.66 13.58 -0.76
CA VAL A 121 -11.26 12.83 -1.98
C VAL A 121 -12.53 12.20 -2.55
N PRO A 122 -12.95 12.56 -3.77
CA PRO A 122 -14.12 11.95 -4.38
C PRO A 122 -13.83 10.50 -4.77
N GLU A 123 -14.83 9.63 -4.66
CA GLU A 123 -14.71 8.18 -4.87
C GLU A 123 -14.19 7.82 -6.28
N TRP A 124 -14.64 8.54 -7.31
CA TRP A 124 -14.16 8.34 -8.69
C TRP A 124 -12.66 8.60 -8.84
N LEU A 125 -12.12 9.58 -8.09
CA LEU A 125 -10.70 9.89 -8.12
C LEU A 125 -9.91 8.82 -7.39
N ALA A 126 -10.43 8.28 -6.28
CA ALA A 126 -9.81 7.15 -5.60
C ALA A 126 -9.71 5.92 -6.52
N TYR A 127 -10.76 5.61 -7.29
CA TYR A 127 -10.70 4.56 -8.30
C TYR A 127 -9.72 4.87 -9.43
N ALA A 128 -9.69 6.11 -9.93
CA ALA A 128 -8.74 6.51 -10.98
C ALA A 128 -7.28 6.36 -10.50
N VAL A 129 -6.97 6.82 -9.29
CA VAL A 129 -5.65 6.68 -8.69
C VAL A 129 -5.31 5.20 -8.46
N ALA A 130 -6.26 4.41 -7.93
CA ALA A 130 -6.06 2.97 -7.76
C ALA A 130 -5.78 2.27 -9.10
N ALA A 131 -6.48 2.65 -10.17
CA ALA A 131 -6.25 2.12 -11.51
C ALA A 131 -4.85 2.50 -12.04
N VAL A 132 -4.41 3.75 -11.86
CA VAL A 132 -3.07 4.20 -12.28
C VAL A 132 -1.97 3.46 -11.51
N LEU A 133 -2.13 3.29 -10.20
CA LEU A 133 -1.17 2.59 -9.34
C LEU A 133 -1.15 1.08 -9.58
N GLY A 134 -2.32 0.48 -9.81
CA GLY A 134 -2.49 -0.94 -10.08
C GLY A 134 -2.26 -1.33 -11.54
N TRP A 135 -2.19 -0.36 -12.47
CA TRP A 135 -1.97 -0.64 -13.88
C TRP A 135 -0.60 -1.31 -14.04
N PRO A 136 -0.53 -2.54 -14.55
CA PRO A 136 0.73 -3.20 -14.81
C PRO A 136 1.39 -2.52 -16.01
N ARG A 137 2.10 -1.41 -15.77
CA ARG A 137 2.99 -0.80 -16.78
C ARG A 137 4.32 -1.56 -16.84
N TRP A 138 4.25 -2.88 -17.02
CA TRP A 138 5.45 -3.67 -17.34
C TRP A 138 5.64 -3.63 -18.86
N PRO A 139 6.76 -3.12 -19.38
CA PRO A 139 7.08 -3.30 -20.79
C PRO A 139 7.28 -4.80 -21.03
N LEU A 140 6.42 -5.40 -21.83
CA LEU A 140 6.62 -6.77 -22.31
C LEU A 140 7.97 -6.80 -23.04
N PRO A 141 8.95 -7.62 -22.63
CA PRO A 141 10.10 -7.89 -23.47
C PRO A 141 9.58 -8.69 -24.67
N GLY A 142 9.42 -8.03 -25.81
CA GLY A 142 8.87 -8.62 -27.03
C GLY A 142 8.56 -7.59 -28.11
N GLY A 143 9.62 -7.12 -28.75
CA GLY A 143 9.64 -6.42 -30.04
C GLY A 143 10.97 -6.70 -30.70
#